data_AF-A0A6S7KRK7-F1
#
_entry.id   AF-A0A6S7KRK7-F1
#
_cell.length_a   1.000
_cell.length_b   1.000
_cell.length_c   1.000
_cell.angle_alpha   90.00
_cell.angle_beta   90.00
_cell.angle_gamma   90.00
#
_symmetry.space_group_name_H-M   'P 1'
#
loop_
_entity.id
_entity.type
_entity.pdbx_description
1 polymer ?
#
loop_
_entity_poly.entity_id
_entity_poly.type
_entity_poly.pdbx_seq_one_letter_code
_entity_poly.pdbx_strand_id
1 'polypeptide(L)'
;DGLIFIVDYKILEGVATMNKPEDKRYIKPAMGLLYLRNNDDMVPIAIQLDQQPGKGNPIWTPLQDTEWDWIMAKLWLRCADTQYHQMITHLLRCHLMMEAPAVASWRNLSSVHPVWKLLYSHTKGIMAINTLGRNDLIPDGGAADKVLSIGGGGQVTLMQKFYQSFTFDGYDLIKDLTERGVKDLRKFHYKNDAVLLWTAIQQFVQDIIYIYYNDNKQVLKVSMCYVCY
;
A
#
# COMPACT_ATOMS: atom_id res chain seq x y z
N ASP A 1 -16.89 -22.51 -4.62
CA ASP A 1 -15.53 -22.90 -5.05
C ASP A 1 -14.44 -21.86 -4.80
N GLY A 2 -14.74 -20.56 -4.58
CA GLY A 2 -13.70 -19.58 -4.21
C GLY A 2 -12.69 -19.26 -5.32
N LEU A 3 -13.10 -19.39 -6.58
CA LEU A 3 -12.23 -19.29 -7.76
C LEU A 3 -12.23 -17.91 -8.43
N ILE A 4 -13.05 -16.97 -7.95
CA ILE A 4 -13.21 -15.64 -8.54
C ILE A 4 -12.66 -14.59 -7.58
N PHE A 5 -11.78 -13.73 -8.10
CA PHE A 5 -11.11 -12.66 -7.36
C PHE A 5 -11.39 -11.32 -8.05
N ILE A 6 -11.32 -10.23 -7.28
CA ILE A 6 -11.55 -8.89 -7.80
C ILE A 6 -10.42 -7.94 -7.35
N VAL A 7 -10.03 -7.05 -8.26
CA VAL A 7 -9.30 -5.83 -7.93
C VAL A 7 -10.22 -4.65 -8.24
N ASP A 8 -10.42 -3.78 -7.25
CA ASP A 8 -11.33 -2.63 -7.35
C ASP A 8 -10.59 -1.34 -7.00
N TYR A 9 -10.41 -0.47 -8.01
CA TYR A 9 -9.78 0.84 -7.85
C TYR A 9 -10.79 1.97 -7.61
N LYS A 10 -11.96 1.68 -7.01
CA LYS A 10 -12.97 2.67 -6.60
C LYS A 10 -12.40 3.88 -5.86
N ILE A 11 -11.32 3.71 -5.09
CA ILE A 11 -10.68 4.83 -4.38
C ILE A 11 -10.23 5.97 -5.32
N LEU A 12 -9.96 5.68 -6.60
CA LEU A 12 -9.61 6.66 -7.63
C LEU A 12 -10.79 7.49 -8.12
N GLU A 13 -12.03 7.11 -7.79
CA GLU A 13 -13.23 7.88 -8.16
C GLU A 13 -13.15 9.30 -7.58
N GLY A 14 -13.31 10.31 -8.42
CA GLY A 14 -13.20 11.72 -8.04
C GLY A 14 -11.78 12.22 -7.77
N VAL A 15 -10.73 11.42 -8.01
CA VAL A 15 -9.34 11.91 -7.96
C VAL A 15 -9.05 12.70 -9.24
N ALA A 16 -8.64 13.95 -9.09
CA ALA A 16 -8.30 14.83 -10.21
C ALA A 16 -7.06 14.33 -10.97
N THR A 17 -6.99 14.64 -12.25
CA THR A 17 -5.83 14.37 -13.12
C THR A 17 -5.19 15.66 -13.62
N MET A 18 -3.97 15.56 -14.13
CA MET A 18 -3.27 16.66 -14.78
C MET A 18 -4.12 17.19 -15.94
N ASN A 19 -4.45 18.49 -15.91
CA ASN A 19 -5.33 19.14 -16.89
C ASN A 19 -4.83 20.55 -17.25
N LYS A 20 -3.56 20.65 -17.63
CA LYS A 20 -2.98 21.88 -18.19
C LYS A 20 -3.19 21.90 -19.71
N PRO A 21 -3.23 23.07 -20.38
CA PRO A 21 -3.38 23.13 -21.84
C PRO A 21 -2.37 22.27 -22.61
N GLU A 22 -1.12 22.25 -22.15
CA GLU A 22 0.02 21.56 -22.73
C GLU A 22 0.19 20.09 -22.26
N ASP A 23 -0.48 19.71 -21.16
CA ASP A 23 -0.37 18.37 -20.57
C ASP A 23 -1.71 17.95 -19.96
N LYS A 24 -2.39 17.02 -20.63
CA LYS A 24 -3.64 16.42 -20.19
C LYS A 24 -3.47 14.93 -20.04
N ARG A 25 -3.76 14.44 -18.85
CA ARG A 25 -3.65 13.02 -18.50
C ARG A 25 -4.97 12.51 -17.97
N TYR A 26 -5.13 11.20 -18.05
CA TYR A 26 -6.40 10.54 -17.79
C TYR A 26 -6.16 9.31 -16.91
N ILE A 27 -7.15 8.97 -16.09
CA ILE A 27 -7.17 7.75 -15.30
C ILE A 27 -8.60 7.18 -15.29
N LYS A 28 -8.70 5.90 -14.95
CA LYS A 28 -9.96 5.16 -14.86
C LYS A 28 -10.02 4.43 -13.51
N PRO A 29 -11.09 4.58 -12.70
CA PRO A 29 -11.27 3.83 -11.45
C PRO A 29 -11.75 2.40 -11.75
N ALA A 30 -10.92 1.66 -12.48
CA ALA A 30 -11.28 0.39 -13.08
C ALA A 30 -11.49 -0.73 -12.06
N MET A 31 -12.28 -1.73 -12.44
CA MET A 31 -12.43 -3.00 -11.75
C MET A 31 -11.97 -4.13 -12.67
N GLY A 32 -11.25 -5.10 -12.11
CA GLY A 32 -10.81 -6.30 -12.82
C GLY A 32 -11.29 -7.55 -12.09
N LEU A 33 -11.99 -8.43 -12.82
CA LEU A 33 -12.37 -9.74 -12.34
C LEU A 33 -11.35 -10.78 -12.83
N LEU A 34 -10.89 -11.63 -11.92
CA LEU A 34 -9.91 -12.66 -12.18
C LEU A 34 -10.45 -14.05 -11.83
N TYR A 35 -10.00 -15.05 -12.58
CA TYR A 35 -10.33 -16.45 -12.36
C TYR A 35 -9.07 -17.23 -11.99
N LEU A 36 -9.16 -18.04 -10.93
CA LEU A 36 -8.15 -19.00 -10.52
C LEU A 36 -8.38 -20.31 -11.28
N ARG A 37 -7.44 -20.64 -12.17
CA ARG A 37 -7.46 -21.88 -12.94
C ARG A 37 -7.05 -23.08 -12.09
N ASN A 38 -7.38 -24.28 -12.57
CA ASN A 38 -6.99 -25.55 -11.93
C ASN A 38 -5.47 -25.76 -11.83
N ASN A 39 -4.67 -25.02 -12.61
CA ASN A 39 -3.21 -25.04 -12.56
C ASN A 39 -2.62 -23.95 -11.65
N ASP A 40 -3.44 -23.37 -10.76
CA ASP A 40 -3.11 -22.30 -9.81
C ASP A 40 -2.75 -20.93 -10.44
N ASP A 41 -2.89 -20.75 -11.76
CA ASP A 41 -2.70 -19.45 -12.39
C ASP A 41 -3.95 -18.58 -12.27
N MET A 42 -3.75 -17.31 -11.91
CA MET A 42 -4.81 -16.30 -11.88
C MET A 42 -4.80 -15.51 -13.18
N VAL A 43 -5.94 -15.46 -13.88
CA VAL A 43 -6.07 -14.75 -15.17
C VAL A 43 -7.22 -13.75 -15.15
N PRO A 44 -7.07 -12.57 -15.76
CA PRO A 44 -8.17 -11.62 -15.90
C PRO A 44 -9.22 -12.16 -16.88
N ILE A 45 -10.50 -12.07 -16.51
CA ILE A 45 -11.63 -12.56 -17.30
C ILE A 45 -12.63 -11.46 -17.67
N ALA A 46 -12.65 -10.34 -16.93
CA ALA A 46 -13.47 -9.18 -17.24
C ALA A 46 -12.84 -7.90 -16.66
N ILE A 47 -13.01 -6.77 -17.35
CA ILE A 47 -12.56 -5.45 -16.89
C ILE A 47 -13.67 -4.44 -17.17
N GLN A 48 -14.01 -3.60 -16.19
CA GLN A 48 -14.87 -2.43 -16.37
C GLN A 48 -14.06 -1.18 -16.02
N LEU A 49 -14.06 -0.14 -16.86
CA LEU A 49 -13.12 0.98 -16.71
C LEU A 49 -13.62 2.06 -15.75
N ASP A 50 -14.93 2.26 -15.63
CA ASP A 50 -15.52 3.12 -14.61
C ASP A 50 -16.38 2.33 -13.62
N GLN A 51 -16.71 2.94 -12.48
CA GLN A 51 -17.47 2.29 -11.41
C GLN A 51 -18.96 2.10 -11.78
N GLN A 52 -19.55 3.07 -12.48
CA GLN A 52 -20.96 3.03 -12.85
C GLN A 52 -21.17 2.32 -14.19
N PRO A 53 -21.96 1.23 -14.25
CA PRO A 53 -22.23 0.54 -15.50
C PRO A 53 -23.11 1.39 -16.43
N GLY A 54 -22.93 1.26 -17.74
CA GLY A 54 -23.76 1.96 -18.71
C GLY A 54 -23.32 1.75 -20.15
N LYS A 55 -24.11 2.24 -21.12
CA LYS A 55 -23.82 2.08 -22.56
C LYS A 55 -22.44 2.62 -22.98
N GLY A 56 -21.91 3.62 -22.26
CA GLY A 56 -20.57 4.19 -22.49
C GLY A 56 -19.44 3.59 -21.65
N ASN A 57 -19.74 2.60 -20.80
CA ASN A 57 -18.77 1.91 -19.95
C ASN A 57 -19.06 0.40 -20.01
N PRO A 58 -18.71 -0.26 -21.14
CA PRO A 58 -18.93 -1.69 -21.30
C PRO A 58 -17.99 -2.51 -20.40
N ILE A 59 -18.33 -3.79 -20.24
CA ILE A 59 -17.44 -4.79 -19.63
C ILE A 59 -16.64 -5.43 -20.76
N TRP A 60 -15.33 -5.23 -20.71
CA TRP A 60 -14.36 -5.79 -21.65
C TRP A 60 -13.98 -7.20 -21.20
N THR A 61 -13.91 -8.15 -22.12
CA THR A 61 -13.58 -9.56 -21.88
C THR A 61 -12.65 -10.10 -22.98
N PRO A 62 -11.79 -11.07 -22.67
CA PRO A 62 -10.93 -11.69 -23.68
C PRO A 62 -11.69 -12.57 -24.69
N LEU A 63 -12.97 -12.89 -24.43
CA LEU A 63 -13.76 -13.80 -25.27
C LEU A 63 -14.65 -13.07 -26.27
N GLN A 64 -15.17 -11.89 -25.92
CA GLN A 64 -16.14 -11.15 -26.74
C GLN A 64 -15.51 -9.98 -27.51
N ASP A 65 -14.41 -9.43 -27.02
CA ASP A 65 -13.80 -8.23 -27.56
C ASP A 65 -12.58 -8.53 -28.44
N THR A 66 -12.16 -7.54 -29.23
CA THR A 66 -10.96 -7.68 -30.06
C THR A 66 -9.69 -7.76 -29.20
N GLU A 67 -8.60 -8.28 -29.76
CA GLU A 67 -7.31 -8.33 -29.06
C GLU A 67 -6.85 -6.94 -28.60
N TRP A 68 -7.02 -5.92 -29.45
CA TRP A 68 -6.63 -4.55 -29.14
C TRP A 68 -7.49 -3.92 -28.05
N ASP A 69 -8.80 -4.16 -28.07
CA ASP A 69 -9.71 -3.70 -27.01
C ASP A 69 -9.34 -4.33 -25.67
N TRP A 70 -9.06 -5.63 -25.66
CA TRP A 70 -8.66 -6.34 -24.44
C TRP A 70 -7.28 -5.89 -23.92
N ILE A 71 -6.32 -5.65 -24.81
CA ILE A 71 -5.02 -5.07 -24.43
C ILE A 71 -5.24 -3.67 -23.83
N MET A 72 -6.05 -2.83 -24.46
CA MET A 72 -6.36 -1.49 -23.97
C MET A 72 -7.01 -1.52 -22.58
N ALA A 73 -8.00 -2.39 -22.37
CA ALA A 73 -8.66 -2.54 -21.07
C ALA A 73 -7.66 -2.92 -19.96
N LYS A 74 -6.75 -3.87 -20.24
CA LYS A 74 -5.67 -4.24 -19.31
C LYS A 74 -4.69 -3.10 -19.05
N LEU A 75 -4.33 -2.31 -20.06
CA LEU A 75 -3.44 -1.15 -19.88
C LEU A 75 -4.05 -0.11 -18.95
N TRP A 76 -5.35 0.17 -19.08
CA TRP A 76 -6.05 1.07 -18.14
C TRP A 76 -6.12 0.51 -16.72
N LEU A 77 -6.37 -0.79 -16.56
CA LEU A 77 -6.35 -1.44 -15.24
C LEU A 77 -4.96 -1.32 -14.59
N ARG A 78 -3.87 -1.53 -15.37
CA ARG A 78 -2.49 -1.36 -14.88
C ARG A 78 -2.13 0.10 -14.63
N CYS A 79 -2.71 1.04 -15.38
CA CYS A 79 -2.54 2.46 -15.12
C CYS A 79 -3.16 2.83 -13.76
N ALA A 80 -4.36 2.34 -13.44
CA ALA A 80 -5.00 2.51 -12.13
C ALA A 80 -4.15 1.91 -11.00
N ASP A 81 -3.67 0.69 -11.19
CA ASP A 81 -2.76 0.01 -10.27
C ASP A 81 -1.50 0.82 -9.99
N THR A 82 -0.94 1.47 -11.00
CA THR A 82 0.28 2.27 -10.87
C THR A 82 0.06 3.47 -9.94
N GLN A 83 -1.11 4.13 -10.03
CA GLN A 83 -1.43 5.26 -9.16
C GLN A 83 -1.58 4.80 -7.70
N TYR A 84 -2.30 3.70 -7.50
CA TYR A 84 -2.51 3.09 -6.18
C TYR A 84 -1.17 2.62 -5.58
N HIS A 85 -0.36 1.92 -6.37
CA HIS A 85 0.93 1.41 -5.96
C HIS A 85 1.85 2.55 -5.48
N GLN A 86 2.07 3.55 -6.33
CA GLN A 86 3.04 4.61 -6.02
C GLN A 86 2.62 5.43 -4.80
N MET A 87 1.36 5.86 -4.75
CA MET A 87 0.91 6.79 -3.72
C MET A 87 0.50 6.10 -2.42
N ILE A 88 -0.17 4.95 -2.50
CA ILE A 88 -0.71 4.26 -1.31
C ILE A 88 0.25 3.16 -0.85
N THR A 89 0.52 2.19 -1.71
CA THR A 89 1.27 0.98 -1.31
C THR A 89 2.70 1.31 -0.93
N HIS A 90 3.36 2.15 -1.72
CA HIS A 90 4.74 2.53 -1.53
C HIS A 90 4.88 3.76 -0.63
N LEU A 91 4.47 4.93 -1.11
CA LEU A 91 4.75 6.19 -0.39
C LEU A 91 4.00 6.27 0.95
N LEU A 92 2.68 6.18 0.95
CA LEU A 92 1.94 6.31 2.20
C LEU A 92 2.26 5.17 3.18
N ARG A 93 2.05 3.91 2.76
CA ARG A 93 2.12 2.75 3.65
C ARG A 93 3.55 2.33 4.05
N CYS A 94 4.57 2.59 3.25
CA CYS A 94 5.94 2.28 3.66
C CYS A 94 6.65 3.50 4.24
N HIS A 95 6.62 4.64 3.52
CA HIS A 95 7.40 5.80 3.94
C HIS A 95 6.73 6.61 5.04
N LEU A 96 5.54 7.15 4.76
CA LEU A 96 4.94 8.15 5.65
C LEU A 96 4.41 7.53 6.94
N MET A 97 3.77 6.35 6.85
CA MET A 97 3.25 5.65 8.03
C MET A 97 4.37 5.16 8.97
N MET A 98 5.57 4.86 8.46
CA MET A 98 6.70 4.40 9.28
C MET A 98 7.56 5.55 9.82
N GLU A 99 7.41 6.78 9.32
CA GLU A 99 8.10 7.97 9.86
C GLU A 99 7.60 8.32 11.26
N ALA A 100 6.31 8.18 11.54
CA ALA A 100 5.73 8.49 12.84
C ALA A 100 6.32 7.63 13.98
N PRO A 101 6.44 6.29 13.86
CA PRO A 101 7.19 5.47 14.81
C PRO A 101 8.65 5.90 15.01
N ALA A 102 9.33 6.34 13.95
CA ALA A 102 10.70 6.84 14.06
C ALA A 102 10.76 8.12 14.91
N VAL A 103 9.93 9.12 14.61
CA VAL A 103 9.83 10.36 15.38
C VAL A 103 9.46 10.08 16.84
N ALA A 104 8.48 9.20 17.07
CA ALA A 104 8.07 8.79 18.42
C ALA A 104 9.21 8.14 19.19
N SER A 105 10.01 7.30 18.54
CA SER A 105 11.19 6.67 19.15
C SER A 105 12.19 7.73 19.60
N TRP A 106 12.53 8.70 18.73
CA TRP A 106 13.52 9.75 19.03
C TRP A 106 13.10 10.65 20.19
N ARG A 107 11.78 10.89 20.33
CA ARG A 107 11.24 11.80 21.33
C ARG A 107 11.03 11.17 22.69
N ASN A 108 10.79 9.86 22.74
CA ASN A 108 10.24 9.22 23.93
C ASN A 108 11.02 7.99 24.44
N LEU A 109 12.01 7.50 23.69
CA LEU A 109 12.85 6.38 24.12
C LEU A 109 14.31 6.84 24.24
N SER A 110 14.87 6.75 25.44
CA SER A 110 16.31 6.99 25.64
C SER A 110 17.14 5.95 24.89
N SER A 111 18.37 6.32 24.49
CA SER A 111 19.27 5.46 23.71
C SER A 111 19.71 4.18 24.42
N VAL A 112 19.53 4.13 25.75
CA VAL A 112 19.75 2.95 26.59
C VAL A 112 18.56 1.98 26.59
N HIS A 113 17.36 2.43 26.21
CA HIS A 113 16.13 1.63 26.26
C HIS A 113 16.19 0.45 25.25
N PRO A 114 15.77 -0.77 25.63
CA PRO A 114 15.89 -1.93 24.74
C PRO A 114 15.11 -1.77 23.43
N VAL A 115 13.88 -1.22 23.49
CA VAL A 115 13.07 -0.94 22.28
C VAL A 115 13.73 0.10 21.36
N TRP A 116 14.43 1.09 21.90
CA TRP A 116 15.20 2.02 21.07
C TRP A 116 16.29 1.29 20.29
N LYS A 117 17.07 0.45 20.98
CA LYS A 117 18.15 -0.33 20.35
C LYS A 117 17.62 -1.27 19.27
N LEU A 118 16.46 -1.88 19.50
CA LEU A 118 15.77 -2.73 18.54
C LEU A 118 15.32 -1.95 17.31
N LEU A 119 14.68 -0.79 17.47
CA LEU A 119 14.07 -0.03 16.36
C LEU A 119 15.07 0.87 15.60
N TYR A 120 16.21 1.21 16.19
CA TYR A 120 17.14 2.19 15.61
C TYR A 120 17.62 1.80 14.20
N SER A 121 18.00 0.54 14.00
CA SER A 121 18.45 0.04 12.69
C SER A 121 17.33 0.07 11.64
N HIS A 122 16.08 -0.19 12.04
CA HIS A 122 14.91 -0.24 11.16
C HIS A 122 14.33 1.13 10.82
N THR A 123 14.61 2.15 11.63
CA THR A 123 14.14 3.53 11.41
C THR A 123 15.22 4.43 10.82
N LYS A 124 16.42 3.91 10.60
CA LYS A 124 17.56 4.68 10.09
C LYS A 124 17.26 5.23 8.69
N GLY A 125 17.41 6.53 8.53
CA GLY A 125 17.30 7.23 7.24
C GLY A 125 15.88 7.61 6.82
N ILE A 126 14.84 7.09 7.46
CA ILE A 126 13.45 7.32 7.02
C ILE A 126 13.03 8.80 7.04
N MET A 127 13.38 9.52 8.10
CA MET A 127 13.07 10.96 8.20
C MET A 127 13.80 11.78 7.13
N ALA A 128 15.02 11.38 6.76
CA ALA A 128 15.80 12.06 5.73
C ALA A 128 15.19 11.85 4.34
N ILE A 129 14.93 10.60 3.96
CA ILE A 129 14.34 10.31 2.64
C ILE A 129 12.92 10.87 2.51
N ASN A 130 12.12 10.87 3.57
CA ASN A 130 10.79 11.47 3.52
C ASN A 130 10.84 12.99 3.45
N THR A 131 11.84 13.63 4.06
CA THR A 131 12.06 15.08 3.90
C THR A 131 12.42 15.42 2.46
N LEU A 132 13.29 14.65 1.81
CA LEU A 132 13.54 14.78 0.38
C LEU A 132 12.26 14.53 -0.44
N GLY A 133 11.49 13.50 -0.10
CA GLY A 133 10.22 13.19 -0.76
C GLY A 133 9.20 14.34 -0.72
N ARG A 134 9.12 15.04 0.41
CA ARG A 134 8.26 16.23 0.56
C ARG A 134 8.68 17.42 -0.31
N ASN A 135 9.94 17.47 -0.75
CA ASN A 135 10.46 18.58 -1.56
C ASN A 135 10.55 18.23 -3.05
N ASP A 136 10.93 17.00 -3.40
CA ASP A 136 11.33 16.65 -4.77
C ASP A 136 10.43 15.58 -5.42
N LEU A 137 9.64 14.83 -4.63
CA LEU A 137 8.78 13.75 -5.13
C LEU A 137 7.31 14.16 -5.21
N ILE A 138 6.75 14.61 -4.08
CA ILE A 138 5.32 14.83 -3.88
C ILE A 138 4.79 16.16 -4.44
N PRO A 139 5.47 17.31 -4.24
CA PRO A 139 4.88 18.61 -4.51
C PRO A 139 4.78 18.89 -6.01
N ASP A 140 4.19 20.03 -6.35
CA ASP A 140 4.10 20.55 -7.72
C ASP A 140 5.48 20.59 -8.38
N GLY A 141 5.60 20.02 -9.59
CA GLY A 141 6.88 19.88 -10.28
C GLY A 141 7.80 18.77 -9.74
N GLY A 142 7.39 18.05 -8.70
CA GLY A 142 8.07 16.87 -8.19
C GLY A 142 7.99 15.66 -9.13
N ALA A 143 8.69 14.58 -8.79
CA ALA A 143 8.74 13.39 -9.65
C ALA A 143 7.36 12.73 -9.83
N ALA A 144 6.53 12.63 -8.79
CA ALA A 144 5.18 12.05 -8.90
C ALA A 144 4.28 12.91 -9.79
N ASP A 145 4.37 14.24 -9.65
CA ASP A 145 3.65 15.22 -10.47
C ASP A 145 3.97 15.07 -11.97
N LYS A 146 5.25 14.83 -12.27
CA LYS A 146 5.76 14.71 -13.65
C LYS A 146 5.36 13.41 -14.35
N VAL A 147 5.14 12.31 -13.63
CA VAL A 147 4.96 10.98 -14.25
C VAL A 147 3.57 10.37 -14.05
N LEU A 148 2.86 10.70 -12.98
CA LEU A 148 1.55 10.13 -12.69
C LEU A 148 0.45 10.87 -13.42
N SER A 149 -0.59 10.14 -13.86
CA SER A 149 -1.76 10.75 -14.47
C SER A 149 -2.52 11.64 -13.47
N ILE A 150 -2.47 11.26 -12.19
CA ILE A 150 -3.05 12.02 -11.08
C ILE A 150 -2.14 13.14 -10.56
N GLY A 151 -1.07 13.49 -11.28
CA GLY A 151 -0.32 14.72 -11.05
C GLY A 151 -1.23 15.96 -11.06
N GLY A 152 -0.75 17.09 -10.54
CA GLY A 152 -1.51 18.32 -10.36
C GLY A 152 -2.32 18.37 -9.06
N GLY A 153 -1.97 17.53 -8.08
CA GLY A 153 -2.55 17.50 -6.74
C GLY A 153 -3.38 16.25 -6.43
N GLY A 154 -3.84 15.53 -7.46
CA GLY A 154 -4.59 14.28 -7.28
C GLY A 154 -3.80 13.20 -6.53
N GLN A 155 -2.47 13.19 -6.67
CA GLN A 155 -1.56 12.29 -5.97
C GLN A 155 -1.61 12.48 -4.45
N VAL A 156 -1.78 13.71 -3.97
CA VAL A 156 -1.94 14.01 -2.53
C VAL A 156 -3.35 13.64 -2.07
N THR A 157 -4.37 13.99 -2.85
CA THR A 157 -5.77 13.65 -2.56
C THR A 157 -5.98 12.15 -2.43
N LEU A 158 -5.35 11.33 -3.28
CA LEU A 158 -5.43 9.87 -3.19
C LEU A 158 -4.88 9.34 -1.85
N MET A 159 -3.73 9.86 -1.39
CA MET A 159 -3.18 9.51 -0.09
C MET A 159 -4.12 9.92 1.05
N GLN A 160 -4.69 11.13 0.99
CA GLN A 160 -5.64 11.61 1.99
C GLN A 160 -6.89 10.72 2.07
N LYS A 161 -7.48 10.35 0.92
CA LYS A 161 -8.65 9.46 0.87
C LYS A 161 -8.35 8.11 1.51
N PHE A 162 -7.19 7.52 1.24
CA PHE A 162 -6.80 6.25 1.87
C PHE A 162 -6.58 6.40 3.38
N TYR A 163 -5.89 7.47 3.79
CA TYR A 163 -5.57 7.70 5.20
C TYR A 163 -6.81 7.89 6.08
N GLN A 164 -7.90 8.46 5.54
CA GLN A 164 -9.16 8.65 6.27
C GLN A 164 -9.84 7.36 6.72
N SER A 165 -9.65 6.25 6.00
CA SER A 165 -10.22 4.94 6.34
C SER A 165 -9.19 3.94 6.87
N PHE A 166 -7.93 4.37 7.00
CA PHE A 166 -6.83 3.53 7.41
C PHE A 166 -6.92 3.14 8.89
N THR A 167 -6.64 1.87 9.20
CA THR A 167 -6.43 1.35 10.55
C THR A 167 -5.17 0.48 10.58
N PHE A 168 -4.57 0.34 11.77
CA PHE A 168 -3.37 -0.51 11.94
C PHE A 168 -3.63 -1.99 11.68
N ASP A 169 -4.87 -2.44 11.74
CA ASP A 169 -5.25 -3.81 11.36
C ASP A 169 -4.81 -4.16 9.93
N GLY A 170 -4.75 -3.17 9.03
CA GLY A 170 -4.24 -3.34 7.67
C GLY A 170 -2.72 -3.57 7.57
N TYR A 171 -1.97 -3.57 8.68
CA TYR A 171 -0.56 -4.00 8.76
C TYR A 171 -0.37 -5.38 9.39
N ASP A 172 -1.41 -5.98 9.99
CA ASP A 172 -1.34 -7.38 10.38
C ASP A 172 -1.41 -8.22 9.10
N LEU A 173 -0.25 -8.71 8.66
CA LEU A 173 -0.13 -9.46 7.41
C LEU A 173 -1.02 -10.69 7.39
N ILE A 174 -1.12 -11.42 8.50
CA ILE A 174 -1.86 -12.68 8.56
C ILE A 174 -3.36 -12.39 8.53
N LYS A 175 -3.80 -11.36 9.25
CA LYS A 175 -5.19 -10.89 9.22
C LYS A 175 -5.57 -10.38 7.83
N ASP A 176 -4.78 -9.50 7.23
CA ASP A 176 -5.03 -8.94 5.89
C ASP A 176 -5.15 -10.03 4.81
N LEU A 177 -4.20 -10.98 4.77
CA LEU A 177 -4.25 -12.08 3.81
C LEU A 177 -5.48 -12.98 3.97
N THR A 178 -5.94 -13.16 5.21
CA THR A 178 -7.12 -13.96 5.55
C THR A 178 -8.40 -13.23 5.15
N GLU A 179 -8.53 -11.94 5.50
CA GLU A 179 -9.71 -11.12 5.19
C GLU A 179 -9.87 -10.90 3.69
N ARG A 180 -8.78 -10.80 2.94
CA ARG A 180 -8.82 -10.73 1.47
C ARG A 180 -9.09 -12.08 0.80
N GLY A 181 -9.10 -13.19 1.55
CA GLY A 181 -9.34 -14.53 1.02
C GLY A 181 -8.21 -15.04 0.10
N VAL A 182 -6.98 -14.55 0.27
CA VAL A 182 -5.84 -14.87 -0.60
C VAL A 182 -4.74 -15.68 0.08
N LYS A 183 -4.92 -16.00 1.38
CA LYS A 183 -3.95 -16.75 2.18
C LYS A 183 -3.61 -18.13 1.61
N ASP A 184 -4.57 -18.80 0.98
CA ASP A 184 -4.42 -20.18 0.51
C ASP A 184 -3.99 -20.29 -0.98
N LEU A 185 -3.76 -19.15 -1.66
CA LEU A 185 -3.26 -19.14 -3.03
C LEU A 185 -1.83 -19.72 -3.10
N ARG A 186 -1.65 -20.78 -3.89
CA ARG A 186 -0.38 -21.52 -3.95
C ARG A 186 0.74 -20.74 -4.66
N LYS A 187 0.45 -20.19 -5.84
CA LYS A 187 1.39 -19.38 -6.65
C LYS A 187 1.48 -17.91 -6.23
N PHE A 188 0.95 -17.54 -5.06
CA PHE A 188 1.09 -16.18 -4.53
C PHE A 188 2.42 -16.04 -3.79
N HIS A 189 3.52 -15.90 -4.54
CA HIS A 189 4.89 -15.94 -4.02
C HIS A 189 5.17 -14.84 -2.99
N TYR A 190 4.74 -13.59 -3.23
CA TYR A 190 4.86 -12.51 -2.25
C TYR A 190 4.29 -12.91 -0.88
N LYS A 191 3.09 -13.51 -0.86
CA LYS A 191 2.48 -13.99 0.38
C LYS A 191 3.31 -15.08 1.04
N ASN A 192 3.78 -16.06 0.28
CA ASN A 192 4.55 -17.18 0.82
C ASN A 192 5.82 -16.67 1.52
N ASP A 193 6.56 -15.77 0.88
CA ASP A 193 7.81 -15.23 1.43
C ASP A 193 7.55 -14.23 2.56
N ALA A 194 6.54 -13.36 2.41
CA ALA A 194 6.18 -12.38 3.42
C ALA A 194 5.74 -13.03 4.73
N VAL A 195 5.00 -14.15 4.68
CA VAL A 195 4.59 -14.89 5.88
C VAL A 195 5.81 -15.46 6.62
N LEU A 196 6.79 -16.02 5.89
CA LEU A 196 8.02 -16.53 6.49
C LEU A 196 8.80 -15.41 7.20
N LEU A 197 8.97 -14.27 6.53
CA LEU A 197 9.65 -13.11 7.10
C LEU A 197 8.88 -12.54 8.30
N TRP A 198 7.56 -12.46 8.21
CA TRP A 198 6.71 -11.99 9.30
C TRP A 198 6.88 -12.86 10.55
N THR A 199 6.81 -14.18 10.40
CA THR A 199 7.01 -15.12 11.52
C THR A 199 8.41 -15.01 12.10
N ALA A 200 9.45 -14.89 11.26
CA ALA A 200 10.83 -14.75 11.73
C ALA A 200 11.03 -13.43 12.51
N ILE A 201 10.52 -12.31 11.99
CA ILE A 201 10.58 -11.01 12.66
C ILE A 201 9.78 -11.02 13.96
N GLN A 202 8.58 -11.61 13.96
CA GLN A 202 7.76 -11.74 15.16
C GLN A 202 8.50 -12.52 16.25
N GLN A 203 9.11 -13.65 15.91
CA GLN A 203 9.89 -14.44 16.87
C GLN A 203 11.08 -13.66 17.41
N PHE A 204 11.86 -13.01 16.53
CA PHE A 204 13.00 -12.19 16.94
C PHE A 204 12.59 -11.06 17.89
N VAL A 205 11.52 -10.33 17.58
CA VAL A 205 11.00 -9.26 18.44
C VAL A 205 10.53 -9.83 19.78
N GLN A 206 9.83 -10.96 19.77
CA GLN A 206 9.36 -11.63 20.99
C GLN A 206 10.53 -12.03 21.91
N ASP A 207 11.56 -12.65 21.34
CA ASP A 207 12.75 -13.09 22.09
C ASP A 207 13.47 -11.90 22.74
N ILE A 208 13.66 -10.81 22.00
CA ILE A 208 14.26 -9.58 22.54
C ILE A 208 13.40 -8.99 23.65
N ILE A 209 12.08 -8.89 23.45
CA ILE A 209 11.19 -8.32 24.47
C ILE A 209 11.20 -9.15 25.75
N TYR A 210 11.19 -10.49 25.67
CA TYR A 210 11.20 -11.36 26.84
C TYR A 210 12.53 -11.38 27.61
N ILE A 211 13.65 -10.95 27.01
CA ILE A 211 14.90 -10.72 27.77
C ILE A 211 14.73 -9.57 28.77
N TYR A 212 13.96 -8.53 28.43
CA TYR A 212 13.85 -7.30 29.22
C TYR A 212 12.53 -7.17 29.99
N TYR A 213 11.46 -7.82 29.54
CA TYR A 213 10.12 -7.75 30.10
C TYR A 213 9.59 -9.13 30.43
N ASN A 214 9.65 -9.51 31.71
CA ASN A 214 9.28 -10.85 32.18
C ASN A 214 7.76 -11.03 32.40
N ASP A 215 7.01 -9.93 32.48
CA ASP A 215 5.56 -9.95 32.63
C ASP A 215 4.90 -8.66 32.11
N ASN A 216 3.58 -8.69 31.96
CA ASN A 216 2.80 -7.55 31.48
C ASN A 216 2.83 -6.34 32.45
N LYS A 217 3.07 -6.56 33.75
CA LYS A 217 3.12 -5.45 34.73
C LYS A 217 4.36 -4.60 34.49
N GLN A 218 5.47 -5.20 34.05
CA GLN A 218 6.67 -4.44 33.69
C GLN A 218 6.43 -3.54 32.49
N VAL A 219 5.71 -4.01 31.47
CA VAL A 219 5.31 -3.21 30.31
C VAL A 219 4.43 -2.02 30.73
N LEU A 220 3.43 -2.26 31.60
CA LEU A 220 2.53 -1.20 32.10
C LEU A 220 3.23 -0.15 32.99
N LYS A 221 4.37 -0.51 33.59
CA LYS A 221 5.15 0.38 34.46
C LYS A 221 6.22 1.17 33.73
N VAL A 222 6.39 0.96 32.41
CA VAL A 222 7.33 1.75 31.61
C VAL A 222 6.82 3.19 31.54
N SER A 223 7.31 4.05 32.44
CA SER A 223 7.24 5.48 32.23
C SER A 223 8.29 5.85 31.18
N MET A 224 7.86 6.53 30.12
CA MET A 224 8.79 7.10 29.16
C MET A 224 9.63 8.15 29.90
N CYS A 225 10.86 7.81 30.25
CA CYS A 225 11.82 8.81 30.73
C CYS A 225 12.02 9.82 29.61
N TYR A 226 11.52 11.03 29.82
CA TYR A 226 11.91 12.20 29.04
C TYR A 226 13.43 12.22 28.97
N VAL A 227 13.95 12.35 27.76
CA VAL A 227 15.38 12.50 27.50
C VAL A 227 15.89 13.64 28.38
N CYS A 228 16.69 13.31 29.41
CA CYS A 228 17.52 14.28 30.08
C CYS A 228 18.61 14.67 29.08
N TYR A 229 18.49 15.89 28.53
CA TYR A 229 19.59 16.56 27.84
C TYR A 229 20.67 16.97 28.85
#